data_AF-A0A2V3PP27-F1
#
_entry.id   AF-A0A2V3PP27-F1
#
_cell.length_a   1.000
_cell.length_b   1.000
_cell.length_c   1.000
_cell.angle_alpha   90.00
_cell.angle_beta   90.00
_cell.angle_gamma   90.00
#
_symmetry.space_group_name_H-M   'P 1'
#
loop_
_entity.id
_entity.type
_entity.pdbx_description
1 polymer ?
#
loop_
_entity_poly.entity_id
_entity_poly.type
_entity_poly.pdbx_seq_one_letter_code
_entity_poly.pdbx_strand_id
1 'polypeptide(L)'
;MRARLIMIAILLLAGLLTSLFSKNKLTRFCLHTPLLVLVLALAISLILWFISDNICKNPNTKLYMDINNKELFFYPFFVCFSCAVASYSIFLCKIRAVRENFLLSFISFFPLPLLIAFFFLSSQFTSDEHYIQTAYYSLAFILPQTYFFILFRRKKKKGEWSK
;
A
#
# COMPACT_ATOMS: atom_id res chain seq x y z
N MET A 1 -12.80 -5.22 14.30
CA MET A 1 -11.46 -5.21 13.66
C MET A 1 -10.98 -6.58 13.15
N ARG A 2 -11.13 -7.68 13.90
CA ARG A 2 -10.68 -9.04 13.50
C ARG A 2 -11.17 -9.50 12.12
N ALA A 3 -12.46 -9.34 11.81
CA ALA A 3 -13.01 -9.72 10.50
C ALA A 3 -12.38 -8.94 9.33
N ARG A 4 -12.02 -7.66 9.53
CA ARG A 4 -11.37 -6.84 8.50
C ARG A 4 -9.95 -7.33 8.22
N LEU A 5 -9.19 -7.65 9.27
CA LEU A 5 -7.85 -8.25 9.15
C LEU A 5 -7.89 -9.59 8.41
N ILE A 6 -8.88 -10.43 8.70
CA ILE A 6 -9.08 -11.71 8.02
C ILE A 6 -9.38 -11.49 6.53
N MET A 7 -10.30 -10.57 6.18
CA MET A 7 -10.57 -10.24 4.78
C MET A 7 -9.34 -9.71 4.04
N ILE A 8 -8.55 -8.86 4.69
CA ILE A 8 -7.29 -8.33 4.13
C ILE A 8 -6.30 -9.46 3.86
N ALA A 9 -6.11 -10.37 4.82
CA ALA A 9 -5.23 -11.53 4.66
C ALA A 9 -5.70 -12.43 3.51
N ILE A 10 -7.01 -12.69 3.42
CA ILE A 10 -7.62 -13.48 2.33
C ILE A 10 -7.39 -12.79 0.98
N LEU A 11 -7.57 -11.48 0.88
CA LEU A 11 -7.34 -10.72 -0.37
C LEU A 11 -5.88 -10.80 -0.83
N LEU A 12 -4.94 -10.67 0.12
CA LEU A 12 -3.51 -10.78 -0.19
C LEU A 12 -3.11 -12.20 -0.59
N LEU A 13 -3.64 -13.23 0.09
CA LEU A 13 -3.39 -14.65 -0.23
C LEU A 13 -4.00 -15.04 -1.57
N ALA A 14 -5.29 -14.75 -1.79
CA ALA A 14 -5.95 -14.95 -3.07
C ALA A 14 -5.18 -14.25 -4.18
N GLY A 15 -4.60 -13.10 -3.85
CA GLY A 15 -3.84 -12.34 -4.79
C GLY A 15 -2.48 -12.88 -5.18
N LEU A 16 -1.72 -13.31 -4.18
CA LEU A 16 -0.47 -14.03 -4.35
C LEU A 16 -0.70 -15.30 -5.19
N LEU A 17 -1.73 -16.09 -4.86
CA LEU A 17 -2.09 -17.30 -5.60
C LEU A 17 -2.46 -16.98 -7.05
N THR A 18 -3.31 -15.98 -7.28
CA THR A 18 -3.70 -15.57 -8.64
C THR A 18 -2.50 -15.12 -9.47
N SER A 19 -1.53 -14.44 -8.85
CA SER A 19 -0.27 -14.08 -9.50
C SER A 19 0.55 -15.32 -9.87
N LEU A 20 0.77 -16.24 -8.93
CA LEU A 20 1.57 -17.44 -9.15
C LEU A 20 1.06 -18.31 -10.32
N PHE A 21 -0.26 -18.41 -10.46
CA PHE A 21 -0.88 -19.23 -11.51
C PHE A 21 -1.21 -18.48 -12.81
N SER A 22 -0.99 -17.16 -12.88
CA SER A 22 -1.33 -16.40 -14.09
C SER A 22 -0.27 -16.54 -15.18
N LYS A 23 -0.69 -16.97 -16.38
CA LYS A 23 0.18 -16.99 -17.57
C LYS A 23 0.47 -15.58 -18.11
N ASN A 24 -0.40 -14.62 -17.85
CA ASN A 24 -0.28 -13.23 -18.33
C ASN A 24 0.77 -12.44 -17.54
N LYS A 25 1.79 -11.91 -18.24
CA LYS A 25 2.89 -11.14 -17.62
C LYS A 25 2.42 -9.86 -16.94
N LEU A 26 1.43 -9.18 -17.52
CA LEU A 26 0.85 -7.96 -16.97
C LEU A 26 0.11 -8.26 -15.67
N THR A 27 -0.73 -9.31 -15.66
CA THR A 27 -1.45 -9.75 -14.47
C THR A 27 -0.49 -10.13 -13.37
N ARG A 28 0.53 -10.94 -13.66
CA ARG A 28 1.59 -11.25 -12.69
C ARG A 28 2.25 -10.01 -12.12
N PHE A 29 2.66 -9.09 -12.99
CA PHE A 29 3.30 -7.85 -12.56
C PHE A 29 2.38 -7.02 -11.65
N CYS A 30 1.15 -6.75 -12.08
CA CYS A 30 0.22 -5.89 -11.34
C CYS A 30 -0.28 -6.53 -10.05
N LEU A 31 -0.39 -7.85 -9.95
CA LEU A 31 -0.80 -8.53 -8.72
C LEU A 31 0.38 -8.77 -7.76
N HIS A 32 1.60 -8.95 -8.29
CA HIS A 32 2.79 -9.10 -7.45
C HIS A 32 3.33 -7.76 -6.93
N THR A 33 3.15 -6.67 -7.68
CA THR A 33 3.67 -5.34 -7.34
C THR A 33 3.17 -4.84 -5.98
N PRO A 34 1.86 -4.85 -5.64
CA PRO A 34 1.39 -4.39 -4.34
C PRO A 34 2.01 -5.15 -3.15
N LEU A 35 2.31 -6.44 -3.32
CA LEU A 35 2.95 -7.25 -2.30
C LEU A 35 4.44 -6.89 -2.12
N LEU A 36 5.18 -6.72 -3.21
CA LEU A 36 6.56 -6.26 -3.14
C LEU A 36 6.65 -4.84 -2.55
N VAL A 37 5.75 -3.96 -2.97
CA VAL A 37 5.62 -2.60 -2.43
C VAL A 37 5.28 -2.65 -0.95
N LEU A 38 4.39 -3.54 -0.51
CA LEU A 38 4.08 -3.73 0.91
C LEU A 38 5.34 -4.14 1.69
N VAL A 39 6.08 -5.16 1.27
CA VAL A 39 7.29 -5.61 1.97
C VAL A 39 8.33 -4.49 2.09
N LEU A 40 8.57 -3.76 0.98
CA LEU A 40 9.50 -2.63 0.97
C LEU A 40 9.00 -1.47 1.84
N ALA A 41 7.71 -1.16 1.78
CA ALA A 41 7.11 -0.09 2.56
C ALA A 41 7.16 -0.41 4.05
N LEU A 42 6.90 -1.66 4.46
CA LEU A 42 7.03 -2.11 5.85
C LEU A 42 8.47 -1.94 6.36
N ALA A 43 9.47 -2.32 5.55
CA ALA A 43 10.87 -2.12 5.89
C ALA A 43 11.23 -0.63 6.03
N ILE A 44 10.78 0.22 5.09
CA ILE A 44 11.02 1.66 5.13
C ILE A 44 10.30 2.31 6.31
N SER A 45 9.04 1.93 6.59
CA SER A 45 8.28 2.43 7.73
C SER A 45 8.94 2.10 9.06
N LEU A 46 9.53 0.90 9.17
CA LEU A 46 10.27 0.48 10.35
C LEU A 46 11.55 1.31 10.53
N ILE A 47 12.27 1.62 9.45
CA ILE A 47 13.42 2.54 9.47
C ILE A 47 12.98 3.95 9.88
N LEU A 48 11.93 4.50 9.27
CA LEU A 48 11.40 5.84 9.59
C LEU A 48 10.98 5.94 11.05
N TRP A 49 10.43 4.86 11.59
CA TRP A 49 10.07 4.79 13.00
C TRP A 49 11.27 4.83 13.93
N PHE A 50 12.31 4.04 13.67
CA PHE A 50 13.56 4.09 14.45
C PHE A 50 14.21 5.47 14.38
N ILE A 51 14.15 6.14 13.22
CA ILE A 51 14.67 7.50 13.07
C ILE A 51 13.83 8.49 13.86
N SER A 52 12.50 8.40 13.78
CA SER A 52 11.58 9.28 14.52
C SER A 52 11.79 9.18 16.03
N ASP A 53 12.05 7.98 16.56
CA ASP A 53 12.36 7.77 17.98
C ASP A 53 13.62 8.51 18.42
N ASN A 54 14.68 8.43 17.62
CA ASN A 54 15.97 9.04 17.93
C ASN A 54 15.94 10.58 17.82
N ILE A 55 15.14 11.13 16.91
CA ILE A 55 15.09 12.57 16.63
C ILE A 55 14.05 13.28 17.50
N CYS A 56 12.84 12.73 17.62
CA CYS A 56 11.72 13.45 18.22
C CYS A 56 11.60 13.24 19.74
N LYS A 57 12.18 12.16 20.31
CA LYS A 57 12.16 11.81 21.75
C LYS A 57 10.80 12.01 22.46
N ASN A 58 9.70 12.04 21.71
CA ASN A 58 8.37 12.33 22.23
C ASN A 58 7.56 11.02 22.20
N PRO A 59 7.03 10.54 23.33
CA PRO A 59 6.25 9.30 23.36
C PRO A 59 5.03 9.36 22.43
N ASN A 60 4.48 10.55 22.15
CA ASN A 60 3.33 10.72 21.25
C ASN A 60 3.67 10.51 19.76
N THR A 61 4.95 10.48 19.38
CA THR A 61 5.37 10.16 18.00
C THR A 61 5.28 8.67 17.67
N LYS A 62 5.18 7.79 18.68
CA LYS A 62 5.01 6.35 18.50
C LYS A 62 3.55 5.97 18.69
N LEU A 63 2.74 6.17 17.65
CA LEU A 63 1.37 5.66 17.67
C LEU A 63 1.36 4.17 17.36
N TYR A 64 0.96 3.39 18.35
CA TYR A 64 0.46 2.04 18.16
C TYR A 64 -1.04 2.13 17.92
N MET A 65 -1.57 1.24 17.08
CA MET A 65 -3.02 1.12 17.00
C MET A 65 -3.50 0.38 18.25
N ASP A 66 -4.16 1.10 19.14
CA ASP A 66 -4.78 0.54 20.32
C ASP A 66 -6.18 0.00 19.98
N ILE A 67 -6.44 -1.27 20.30
CA ILE A 67 -7.75 -1.90 20.16
C ILE A 67 -8.10 -2.51 21.51
N ASN A 68 -9.03 -1.89 22.22
CA ASN A 68 -9.47 -2.29 23.56
C ASN A 68 -8.32 -2.26 24.62
N ASN A 69 -7.56 -1.17 24.68
CA ASN A 69 -6.43 -0.95 25.60
C ASN A 69 -5.32 -2.02 25.46
N LYS A 70 -5.14 -2.52 24.24
CA LYS A 70 -4.08 -3.44 23.86
C LYS A 70 -3.43 -2.91 22.59
N GLU A 71 -2.15 -2.55 22.71
CA GLU A 71 -1.28 -2.22 21.58
C GLU A 71 -1.15 -3.45 20.70
N LEU A 72 -1.94 -3.49 19.63
CA LEU A 72 -2.11 -4.72 18.85
C LEU A 72 -1.14 -4.77 17.67
N PHE A 73 -0.89 -3.63 17.01
CA PHE A 73 0.00 -3.57 15.85
C PHE A 73 0.53 -2.15 15.59
N PHE A 74 1.67 -2.12 14.91
CA PHE A 74 2.38 -0.92 14.49
C PHE A 74 1.54 -0.10 13.49
N TYR A 75 1.15 1.13 13.83
CA TYR A 75 0.24 1.95 13.00
C TYR A 75 0.69 2.13 11.54
N PRO A 76 1.98 2.35 11.25
CA PRO A 76 2.48 2.44 9.87
C PRO A 76 2.25 1.17 9.04
N PHE A 77 2.20 0.01 9.69
CA PHE A 77 1.89 -1.24 8.99
C PHE A 77 0.46 -1.19 8.45
N PHE A 78 -0.52 -0.74 9.24
CA PHE A 78 -1.90 -0.63 8.77
C PHE A 78 -2.06 0.34 7.59
N VAL A 79 -1.30 1.44 7.58
CA VAL A 79 -1.26 2.38 6.44
C VAL A 79 -0.76 1.66 5.18
N CYS A 80 0.40 1.00 5.28
CA CYS A 80 0.99 0.28 4.16
C CYS A 80 0.10 -0.87 3.66
N PHE A 81 -0.50 -1.63 4.59
CA PHE A 81 -1.44 -2.71 4.28
C PHE A 81 -2.68 -2.19 3.56
N SER A 82 -3.28 -1.09 4.04
CA SER A 82 -4.47 -0.49 3.41
C SER A 82 -4.17 -0.02 2.00
N CYS A 83 -3.03 0.66 1.79
CA CYS A 83 -2.57 1.07 0.47
C CYS A 83 -2.34 -0.13 -0.46
N ALA A 84 -1.69 -1.18 0.03
CA ALA A 84 -1.42 -2.39 -0.76
C ALA A 84 -2.72 -3.09 -1.19
N VAL A 85 -3.69 -3.26 -0.29
CA VAL A 85 -4.99 -3.86 -0.59
C VAL A 85 -5.78 -3.01 -1.58
N ALA A 86 -5.74 -1.68 -1.44
CA ALA A 86 -6.38 -0.76 -2.38
C ALA A 86 -5.76 -0.89 -3.79
N SER A 87 -4.43 -0.83 -3.91
CA SER A 87 -3.71 -1.07 -5.18
C SER A 87 -4.07 -2.43 -5.77
N TYR A 88 -4.11 -3.46 -4.93
CA TYR A 88 -4.45 -4.82 -5.34
C TYR A 88 -5.85 -4.91 -5.95
N SER A 89 -6.83 -4.30 -5.27
CA SER A 89 -8.23 -4.29 -5.71
C SER A 89 -8.42 -3.54 -7.03
N ILE A 90 -7.71 -2.42 -7.21
CA ILE A 90 -7.73 -1.66 -8.47
C ILE A 90 -7.18 -2.50 -9.62
N PHE A 91 -6.06 -3.19 -9.39
CA PHE A 91 -5.46 -4.04 -10.43
C PHE A 91 -6.31 -5.27 -10.76
N LEU A 92 -6.98 -5.89 -9.80
CA LEU A 92 -7.93 -6.96 -10.12
C LEU A 92 -9.08 -6.49 -11.00
N CYS A 93 -9.65 -5.32 -10.71
CA CYS A 93 -10.87 -4.86 -11.36
C CYS A 93 -10.64 -4.12 -12.69
N LYS A 94 -9.52 -3.40 -12.84
CA LYS A 94 -9.33 -2.42 -13.93
C LYS A 94 -7.99 -2.53 -14.67
N ILE A 95 -7.32 -3.68 -14.64
CA ILE A 95 -5.96 -3.86 -15.23
C ILE A 95 -5.84 -3.39 -16.69
N ARG A 96 -6.85 -3.62 -17.54
CA ARG A 96 -6.83 -3.21 -18.95
C ARG A 96 -6.87 -1.69 -19.11
N ALA A 97 -7.77 -1.03 -18.39
CA ALA A 97 -7.91 0.43 -18.40
C ALA A 97 -6.65 1.11 -17.83
N VAL A 98 -6.08 0.54 -16.76
CA VAL A 98 -4.82 0.98 -16.16
C VAL A 98 -3.65 0.84 -17.14
N ARG A 99 -3.61 -0.25 -17.93
CA ARG A 99 -2.59 -0.40 -18.98
C ARG A 99 -2.71 0.69 -20.03
N GLU A 100 -3.90 0.95 -20.53
CA GLU A 100 -4.10 1.76 -21.74
C GLU A 100 -3.93 3.26 -21.48
N ASN A 101 -4.43 3.78 -20.37
CA ASN A 101 -4.46 5.21 -20.09
C ASN A 101 -3.38 5.63 -19.07
N PHE A 102 -2.56 6.63 -19.42
CA PHE A 102 -1.52 7.14 -18.52
C PHE A 102 -2.09 7.74 -17.24
N LEU A 103 -3.12 8.58 -17.35
CA LEU A 103 -3.76 9.23 -16.22
C LEU A 103 -4.38 8.21 -15.26
N LEU A 104 -5.11 7.22 -15.79
CA LEU A 104 -5.67 6.14 -14.96
C LEU A 104 -4.57 5.30 -14.31
N SER A 105 -3.44 5.06 -15.01
CA SER A 105 -2.30 4.39 -14.40
C SER A 105 -1.69 5.19 -13.26
N PHE A 106 -1.53 6.50 -13.42
CA PHE A 106 -1.02 7.36 -12.36
C PHE A 106 -1.97 7.36 -11.16
N ILE A 107 -3.28 7.54 -11.41
CA ILE A 107 -4.31 7.57 -10.36
C ILE A 107 -4.34 6.26 -9.57
N SER A 108 -4.26 5.14 -10.29
CA SER A 108 -4.32 3.79 -9.70
C SER A 108 -3.09 3.43 -8.87
N PHE A 109 -1.93 4.00 -9.20
CA PHE A 109 -0.70 3.75 -8.47
C PHE A 109 -0.55 4.66 -7.24
N PHE A 110 -1.00 5.92 -7.28
CA PHE A 110 -0.71 6.88 -6.20
C PHE A 110 -1.94 7.43 -5.47
N PRO A 111 -2.72 8.39 -6.03
CA PRO A 111 -3.73 9.09 -5.25
C PRO A 111 -4.86 8.18 -4.78
N LEU A 112 -5.28 7.19 -5.59
CA LEU A 112 -6.42 6.36 -5.22
C LEU A 112 -6.11 5.40 -4.06
N PRO A 113 -4.99 4.64 -4.06
CA PRO A 113 -4.59 3.87 -2.88
C PRO A 113 -4.42 4.72 -1.62
N LEU A 114 -3.81 5.90 -1.74
CA LEU A 114 -3.59 6.81 -0.62
C LEU A 114 -4.90 7.38 -0.06
N LEU A 115 -5.82 7.82 -0.91
CA LEU A 115 -7.13 8.32 -0.49
C LEU A 115 -7.95 7.23 0.21
N ILE A 116 -7.93 6.00 -0.30
CA ILE A 116 -8.64 4.86 0.31
C ILE A 116 -8.04 4.55 1.68
N ALA A 117 -6.71 4.48 1.79
CA ALA A 117 -6.05 4.24 3.07
C ALA A 117 -6.34 5.36 4.08
N PHE A 118 -6.29 6.62 3.63
CA PHE A 118 -6.59 7.78 4.45
C PHE A 118 -8.02 7.74 4.96
N PHE A 119 -9.03 7.52 4.10
CA PHE A 119 -10.43 7.45 4.51
C PHE A 119 -10.73 6.29 5.47
N PHE A 120 -10.13 5.12 5.23
CA PHE A 120 -10.31 3.97 6.11
C PHE A 120 -9.70 4.18 7.50
N LEU A 121 -8.53 4.81 7.57
CA LEU A 121 -7.79 4.98 8.82
C LEU A 121 -8.22 6.24 9.57
N SER A 122 -8.47 7.36 8.89
CA SER A 122 -8.89 8.61 9.53
C SER A 122 -10.21 8.48 10.28
N SER A 123 -11.14 7.65 9.77
CA SER A 123 -12.42 7.38 10.44
C SER A 123 -12.28 6.75 11.84
N GLN A 124 -11.09 6.24 12.18
CA GLN A 124 -10.83 5.59 13.46
C GLN A 124 -10.23 6.53 14.52
N PHE A 125 -9.86 7.77 14.14
CA PHE A 125 -9.13 8.67 15.02
C PHE A 125 -9.62 10.11 14.92
N THR A 126 -9.69 10.79 16.07
CA THR A 126 -10.23 12.15 16.18
C THR A 126 -9.16 13.23 16.26
N SER A 127 -7.86 12.90 16.29
CA SER A 127 -6.80 13.90 16.48
C SER A 127 -6.01 14.23 15.21
N ASP A 128 -5.68 15.51 15.07
CA ASP A 128 -4.91 16.07 13.95
C ASP A 128 -3.53 15.43 13.77
N GLU A 129 -2.94 14.96 14.88
CA GLU A 129 -1.65 14.29 14.89
C GLU A 129 -1.65 12.99 14.06
N HIS A 130 -2.77 12.27 14.00
CA HIS A 130 -2.88 11.02 13.25
C HIS A 130 -2.90 11.26 11.74
N TYR A 131 -3.44 12.40 11.30
CA TYR A 131 -3.42 12.78 9.89
C TYR A 131 -2.01 13.08 9.40
N ILE A 132 -1.24 13.84 10.19
CA ILE A 132 0.16 14.17 9.89
C ILE A 132 1.00 12.89 9.85
N GLN A 133 0.81 11.98 10.80
CA GLN A 133 1.51 10.71 10.83
C GLN A 133 1.10 9.78 9.66
N THR A 134 -0.19 9.72 9.31
CA THR A 134 -0.64 8.97 8.12
C THR A 134 0.07 9.49 6.87
N ALA A 135 0.14 10.81 6.70
CA ALA A 135 0.83 11.43 5.58
C ALA A 135 2.34 11.11 5.57
N TYR A 136 3.00 11.20 6.74
CA TYR A 136 4.41 10.87 6.89
C TYR A 136 4.72 9.42 6.53
N TYR A 137 3.98 8.46 7.10
CA TYR A 137 4.21 7.04 6.85
C TYR A 137 3.76 6.60 5.46
N SER A 138 2.83 7.32 4.82
CA SER A 138 2.49 7.11 3.42
C SER A 138 3.67 7.33 2.47
N LEU A 139 4.67 8.14 2.86
CA LEU A 139 5.91 8.30 2.08
C LEU A 139 6.66 6.98 1.89
N ALA A 140 6.63 6.09 2.90
CA ALA A 140 7.23 4.77 2.83
C ALA A 140 6.59 3.89 1.74
N PHE A 141 5.31 4.13 1.44
CA PHE A 141 4.61 3.46 0.35
C PHE A 141 4.88 4.11 -1.00
N ILE A 142 4.93 5.44 -1.07
CA ILE A 142 5.09 6.19 -2.33
C ILE A 142 6.42 5.85 -3.02
N LEU A 143 7.52 5.74 -2.28
CA LEU A 143 8.85 5.46 -2.85
C LEU A 143 8.90 4.14 -3.66
N PRO A 144 8.64 2.96 -3.06
CA PRO A 144 8.62 1.70 -3.80
C PRO A 144 7.54 1.70 -4.89
N GLN A 145 6.36 2.27 -4.62
CA GLN A 145 5.29 2.36 -5.60
C GLN A 145 5.71 3.17 -6.84
N THR A 146 6.48 4.24 -6.66
CA THR A 146 7.01 5.06 -7.75
C THR A 146 7.95 4.28 -8.65
N TYR A 147 8.85 3.52 -8.05
CA TYR A 147 9.76 2.65 -8.79
C TYR A 147 8.98 1.66 -9.69
N PHE A 148 7.97 0.98 -9.15
CA PHE A 148 7.16 0.03 -9.92
C PHE A 148 6.27 0.71 -10.96
N PHE A 149 5.78 1.92 -10.73
CA PHE A 149 5.07 2.71 -11.73
C PHE A 149 5.99 3.04 -12.93
N ILE A 150 7.21 3.51 -12.68
CA ILE A 150 8.18 3.80 -13.75
C ILE A 150 8.49 2.52 -14.53
N LEU A 151 8.71 1.40 -13.84
CA LEU A 151 8.95 0.11 -14.46
C LEU A 151 7.77 -0.35 -15.32
N PHE A 152 6.54 -0.20 -14.81
CA PHE A 152 5.30 -0.49 -15.53
C PHE A 152 5.21 0.28 -16.85
N ARG A 153 5.49 1.59 -16.80
CA ARG A 153 5.46 2.46 -18.00
C ARG A 153 6.56 2.11 -18.99
N ARG A 154 7.77 1.80 -18.50
CA ARG A 154 8.90 1.35 -19.35
C ARG A 154 8.55 0.07 -20.10
N LYS A 155 8.04 -0.94 -19.39
CA LYS A 155 7.62 -2.22 -19.99
C LYS A 155 6.47 -2.07 -20.97
N LYS A 156 5.54 -1.13 -20.73
CA LYS A 156 4.48 -0.78 -21.69
C LYS A 156 5.06 -0.24 -22.99
N LYS A 157 5.99 0.71 -22.90
CA LYS A 157 6.65 1.30 -24.09
C LYS A 157 7.41 0.26 -24.90
N LYS A 158 7.98 -0.75 -24.26
CA LYS A 158 8.67 -1.88 -24.91
C LYS A 158 7.74 -2.95 -25.50
N GLY A 159 6.41 -2.80 -25.36
CA GLY A 159 5.44 -3.80 -25.83
C GLY A 159 5.43 -5.09 -25.03
N GLU A 160 6.04 -5.14 -23.85
CA GLU A 160 6.13 -6.35 -23.02
C GLU A 160 4.75 -6.78 -22.45
N TRP A 161 3.79 -5.86 -22.43
CA TRP A 161 2.40 -6.09 -21.96
C TRP A 161 1.43 -6.46 -23.07
N SER A 162 1.92 -6.55 -24.32
CA SER A 162 1.12 -6.84 -25.52
C SER A 162 1.07 -8.34 -25.84
N LYS A 163 1.81 -9.17 -25.09
CA LYS A 163 1.88 -10.63 -25.18
C LYS A 163 1.35 -11.25 -23.89
#